data_AF-A0AAE0JQX9-F1
#
_entry.id   AF-A0AAE0JQX9-F1
#
_cell.length_a   1.000
_cell.length_b   1.000
_cell.length_c   1.000
_cell.angle_alpha   90.00
_cell.angle_beta   90.00
_cell.angle_gamma   90.00
#
_symmetry.space_group_name_H-M   'P 1'
#
loop_
_entity.id
_entity.type
_entity.pdbx_description
1 polymer ?
#
loop_
_entity_poly.entity_id
_entity_poly.type
_entity_poly.pdbx_seq_one_letter_code
_entity_poly.pdbx_strand_id
1 'polypeptide(L)'
;MYSSQIENYHHLTPSEFAEAAHHLDRRYSQATLGPLRRQWKLRVRSALNTHFVFPSDPEYSTFIQITRPLEVNLDDDGLSEFLDNLSFDGPGLGPSVSVRDEEGSGCRGDESGMEVEDDDDEAMVLPSRLNESAKTTYGYVTYEIHLHPTYQAPCLWFSLNGLPADEPAFNIDTVFRRLVPDQFKDGLRRAGSVGGISADYHPITGVPTFFVHPCLLGEAMSTFENVSIETYLMVWLGLVGGCVSLWVPKEMALEPSS
;
A
#
# COMPACT_ATOMS: atom_id res chain seq x y z
N MET A 1 -10.04 26.84 15.34
CA MET A 1 -9.32 25.60 15.71
C MET A 1 -7.84 25.90 15.53
N TYR A 2 -7.03 25.70 16.56
CA TYR A 2 -5.58 25.84 16.40
C TYR A 2 -5.11 24.68 15.52
N SER A 3 -4.64 24.98 14.32
CA SER A 3 -3.89 24.02 13.51
C SER A 3 -2.57 23.83 14.25
N SER A 4 -2.36 22.69 14.92
CA SER A 4 -1.08 22.39 15.56
C SER A 4 -0.02 22.30 14.45
N GLN A 5 0.87 23.29 14.41
CA GLN A 5 2.00 23.28 13.49
C GLN A 5 3.02 22.24 13.97
N ILE A 6 3.64 21.53 13.03
CA ILE A 6 4.70 20.56 13.33
C ILE A 6 5.96 21.34 13.68
N GLU A 7 6.58 21.02 14.82
CA GLU A 7 7.71 21.78 15.37
C GLU A 7 8.95 21.71 14.47
N ASN A 8 9.25 20.52 13.94
CA ASN A 8 10.45 20.27 13.14
C ASN A 8 10.13 19.57 11.82
N TYR A 9 9.30 20.20 10.99
CA TYR A 9 8.93 19.65 9.68
C TYR A 9 10.18 19.34 8.84
N HIS A 10 10.32 18.14 8.26
CA HIS A 10 9.34 17.08 8.02
C HIS A 10 9.35 15.93 9.04
N HIS A 11 10.09 16.08 10.13
CA HIS A 11 10.19 15.10 11.22
C HIS A 11 9.03 15.26 12.21
N LEU A 12 8.73 14.18 12.92
CA LEU A 12 7.73 14.10 13.97
C LEU A 12 8.35 13.60 15.27
N THR A 13 8.02 14.28 16.36
CA THR A 13 8.18 13.74 17.70
C THR A 13 7.19 12.60 17.97
N PRO A 14 7.43 11.75 18.99
CA PRO A 14 6.47 10.71 19.38
C PRO A 14 5.06 11.25 19.72
N SER A 15 5.00 12.43 20.34
CA SER A 15 3.73 13.12 20.65
C SER A 15 3.02 13.60 19.40
N GLU A 16 3.74 14.22 18.46
CA GLU A 16 3.14 14.70 17.22
C GLU A 16 2.68 13.54 16.33
N PHE A 17 3.45 12.45 16.28
CA PHE A 17 3.01 11.24 15.57
C PHE A 17 1.74 10.65 16.18
N ALA A 18 1.65 10.59 17.51
CA ALA A 18 0.44 10.12 18.19
C ALA A 18 -0.76 11.04 17.91
N GLU A 19 -0.59 12.36 17.94
CA GLU A 19 -1.63 13.32 17.58
C GLU A 19 -2.08 13.15 16.12
N ALA A 20 -1.13 13.07 15.18
CA ALA A 20 -1.42 12.83 13.77
C ALA A 20 -2.18 11.51 13.55
N ALA A 21 -1.80 10.45 14.26
CA ALA A 21 -2.48 9.15 14.22
C ALA A 21 -3.93 9.25 14.69
N HIS A 22 -4.19 9.98 15.78
CA HIS A 22 -5.55 10.23 16.26
C HIS A 22 -6.37 11.11 15.32
N HIS A 23 -5.77 12.09 14.65
CA HIS A 23 -6.45 12.85 13.60
C HIS A 23 -6.87 11.95 12.42
N LEU A 24 -5.98 11.05 11.98
CA LEU A 24 -6.29 10.10 10.92
C LEU A 24 -7.43 9.14 11.31
N ASP A 25 -7.40 8.61 12.53
CA ASP A 25 -8.45 7.73 13.08
C ASP A 25 -9.80 8.44 13.21
N ARG A 26 -9.79 9.70 13.66
CA ARG A 26 -10.97 10.54 13.72
C ARG A 26 -11.56 10.77 12.34
N ARG A 27 -10.73 11.12 11.34
CA ARG A 27 -11.15 11.27 9.95
C ARG A 27 -11.76 9.98 9.41
N TYR A 28 -11.09 8.84 9.61
CA TYR A 28 -11.60 7.53 9.21
C TYR A 28 -12.96 7.19 9.86
N SER A 29 -13.11 7.50 11.15
CA SER A 29 -14.34 7.24 11.90
C SER A 29 -15.52 8.12 11.45
N GLN A 30 -15.24 9.37 11.09
CA GLN A 30 -16.24 10.34 10.63
C GLN A 30 -16.62 10.14 9.15
N ALA A 31 -15.72 9.60 8.31
CA ALA A 31 -15.96 9.38 6.90
C ALA A 31 -17.13 8.41 6.62
N THR A 32 -17.88 8.64 5.56
CA THR A 32 -19.02 7.80 5.13
C THR A 32 -18.57 6.75 4.11
N LEU A 33 -17.77 5.78 4.55
CA LEU A 33 -17.16 4.76 3.68
C LEU A 33 -18.12 3.70 3.12
N GLY A 34 -19.37 3.65 3.59
CA GLY A 34 -20.35 2.65 3.12
C GLY A 34 -19.84 1.19 3.25
N PRO A 35 -19.98 0.36 2.19
CA PRO A 35 -19.49 -1.03 2.17
C PRO A 35 -17.97 -1.16 2.38
N LEU A 36 -17.19 -0.15 1.97
CA LEU A 36 -15.73 -0.17 2.04
C LEU A 36 -15.22 -0.27 3.48
N ARG A 37 -15.98 0.22 4.48
CA ARG A 37 -15.65 0.10 5.91
C ARG A 37 -15.47 -1.35 6.38
N ARG A 38 -16.08 -2.32 5.70
CA ARG A 38 -15.92 -3.75 6.03
C ARG A 38 -14.61 -4.31 5.50
N GLN A 39 -14.12 -3.75 4.40
CA GLN A 39 -12.94 -4.21 3.68
C GLN A 39 -11.69 -3.46 4.15
N TRP A 40 -11.75 -2.15 4.32
CA TRP A 40 -10.63 -1.32 4.75
C TRP A 40 -10.83 -0.90 6.21
N LYS A 41 -10.02 -1.47 7.11
CA LYS A 41 -10.12 -1.23 8.56
C LYS A 41 -8.86 -0.54 9.05
N LEU A 42 -9.01 0.68 9.54
CA LEU A 42 -7.95 1.40 10.25
C LEU A 42 -8.20 1.37 11.75
N ARG A 43 -7.12 1.22 12.53
CA ARG A 43 -7.14 1.29 13.99
C ARG A 43 -5.84 1.93 14.48
N VAL A 44 -5.96 2.88 15.41
CA VAL A 44 -4.81 3.34 16.20
C VAL A 44 -4.61 2.41 17.39
N ARG A 45 -3.37 2.02 17.65
CA ARG A 45 -2.97 1.13 18.74
C ARG A 45 -1.77 1.72 19.47
N SER A 46 -1.55 1.24 20.68
CA SER A 46 -0.35 1.52 21.46
C SER A 46 0.25 0.20 21.92
N ALA A 47 1.58 0.12 21.91
CA ALA A 47 2.33 -1.01 22.42
C ALA A 47 3.46 -0.51 23.32
N LEU A 48 4.01 -1.39 24.16
CA LEU A 48 5.21 -1.09 24.92
C LEU A 48 6.34 -0.76 23.95
N ASN A 49 6.97 0.38 24.18
CA ASN A 49 8.14 0.79 23.42
C ASN A 49 9.29 -0.14 23.83
N THR A 50 9.79 -0.97 22.93
CA THR A 50 10.92 -1.87 23.20
C THR A 50 12.27 -1.15 23.05
N HIS A 51 12.27 0.07 22.52
CA HIS A 51 13.44 0.84 22.15
C HIS A 51 13.71 1.97 23.15
N PHE A 52 13.90 1.60 24.43
CA PHE A 52 14.29 2.53 25.50
C PHE A 52 15.77 2.92 25.35
N VAL A 53 16.05 4.02 24.64
CA VAL A 53 17.42 4.54 24.51
C VAL A 53 17.71 5.52 25.64
N PHE A 54 16.70 6.28 26.06
CA PHE A 54 16.81 7.31 27.08
C PHE A 54 15.73 7.18 28.17
N PRO A 55 16.01 7.59 29.42
CA PRO A 55 15.03 7.59 30.52
C PRO A 55 13.80 8.48 30.27
N SER A 56 13.90 9.41 29.33
CA SER A 56 12.83 10.31 28.90
C SER A 56 11.96 9.75 27.76
N ASP A 57 12.32 8.59 27.21
CA ASP A 57 11.56 7.99 26.12
C ASP A 57 10.18 7.52 26.61
N PRO A 58 9.13 7.68 25.80
CA PRO A 58 7.79 7.25 26.19
C PRO A 58 7.76 5.73 26.37
N GLU A 59 7.10 5.28 27.45
CA GLU A 59 6.91 3.85 27.76
C GLU A 59 6.10 3.11 26.69
N TYR A 60 5.21 3.83 26.01
CA TYR A 60 4.37 3.29 24.95
C TYR A 60 4.60 4.01 23.64
N SER A 61 4.69 3.25 22.54
CA SER A 61 4.69 3.75 21.18
C SER A 61 3.30 3.61 20.57
N THR A 62 2.76 4.70 20.04
CA THR A 62 1.54 4.68 19.21
C THR A 62 1.90 4.22 17.80
N PHE A 63 1.02 3.43 17.19
CA PHE A 63 1.14 2.99 15.80
C PHE A 63 -0.25 2.83 15.18
N ILE A 64 -0.32 2.84 13.85
CA ILE A 64 -1.58 2.67 13.12
C ILE A 64 -1.54 1.31 12.45
N GLN A 65 -2.62 0.54 12.57
CA GLN A 65 -2.80 -0.70 11.85
C GLN A 65 -3.92 -0.55 10.82
N ILE A 66 -3.63 -0.90 9.57
CA ILE A 66 -4.60 -0.93 8.47
C ILE A 66 -4.69 -2.35 7.94
N THR A 67 -5.91 -2.87 7.79
CA THR A 67 -6.14 -4.20 7.22
C THR A 67 -7.07 -4.09 6.03
N ARG A 68 -6.70 -4.72 4.91
CA ARG A 68 -7.56 -4.83 3.74
C ARG A 68 -7.48 -6.19 3.05
N PRO A 69 -8.56 -6.67 2.41
CA PRO A 69 -8.51 -7.86 1.57
C PRO A 69 -7.58 -7.65 0.37
N LEU A 70 -6.96 -8.74 -0.09
CA LEU A 70 -6.30 -8.80 -1.39
C LEU A 70 -7.39 -9.05 -2.44
N GLU A 71 -7.62 -8.07 -3.31
CA GLU A 71 -8.53 -8.22 -4.46
C GLU A 71 -7.74 -8.65 -5.70
N VAL A 72 -8.35 -9.45 -6.57
CA VAL A 72 -7.70 -10.00 -7.77
C VAL A 72 -7.74 -9.02 -8.96
N ASN A 73 -8.64 -8.03 -8.96
CA ASN A 73 -8.71 -7.00 -10.00
C ASN A 73 -8.74 -5.63 -9.34
N LEU A 74 -7.59 -4.95 -9.32
CA LEU A 74 -7.57 -3.51 -9.21
C LEU A 74 -7.97 -2.98 -10.58
N ASP A 75 -9.27 -2.79 -10.81
CA ASP A 75 -9.68 -1.82 -11.83
C ASP A 75 -9.21 -0.46 -11.31
N ASP A 76 -8.09 -0.04 -11.87
CA ASP A 76 -7.43 1.20 -11.54
C ASP A 76 -8.30 2.32 -12.08
N ASP A 77 -9.08 2.94 -11.17
CA ASP A 77 -10.15 3.92 -11.40
C ASP A 77 -9.60 5.27 -11.96
N GLY A 78 -8.73 5.21 -12.99
CA GLY A 78 -8.05 6.36 -13.61
C GLY A 78 -6.86 6.92 -12.82
N LEU A 79 -6.40 6.24 -11.75
CA LEU A 79 -5.30 6.74 -10.92
C LEU A 79 -3.91 6.53 -11.55
N SER A 80 -3.75 5.54 -12.44
CA SER A 80 -2.55 5.38 -13.29
C SER A 80 -2.23 6.63 -14.10
N GLU A 81 -3.24 7.28 -14.68
CA GLU A 81 -3.04 8.52 -15.47
C GLU A 81 -2.51 9.68 -14.63
N PHE A 82 -2.83 9.72 -13.33
CA PHE A 82 -2.31 10.75 -12.42
C PHE A 82 -0.85 10.48 -11.99
N LEU A 83 -0.42 9.22 -12.05
CA LEU A 83 0.90 8.78 -11.59
C LEU A 83 1.98 8.90 -12.67
N ASP A 84 1.62 8.86 -13.95
CA ASP A 84 2.53 9.24 -15.05
C ASP A 84 3.06 10.68 -14.87
N ASN A 85 2.30 11.54 -14.19
CA ASN A 85 2.71 12.91 -13.86
C ASN A 85 3.60 13.01 -12.60
N LEU A 86 3.76 11.95 -11.81
CA LEU A 86 4.52 11.93 -10.55
C LEU A 86 5.82 11.11 -10.64
N SER A 87 6.31 10.82 -11.86
CA SER A 87 7.55 10.09 -12.06
C SER A 87 8.69 10.70 -11.23
N PHE A 88 9.12 9.96 -10.19
CA PHE A 88 10.32 10.22 -9.40
C PHE A 88 11.54 9.97 -10.29
N ASP A 89 11.81 10.87 -11.23
CA ASP A 89 13.09 10.94 -11.91
C ASP A 89 13.73 12.30 -11.58
N GLY A 90 14.84 12.24 -10.84
CA GLY A 90 15.71 13.39 -10.59
C GLY A 90 16.33 13.92 -11.90
N PRO A 91 16.96 15.09 -11.87
CA PRO A 91 16.58 16.20 -12.73
C PRO A 91 17.23 16.17 -14.11
N GLY A 92 16.42 16.55 -15.11
CA GLY A 92 16.90 17.18 -16.34
C GLY A 92 16.74 16.32 -17.58
N LEU A 93 15.64 16.56 -18.32
CA LEU A 93 15.63 17.02 -19.72
C LEU A 93 14.17 17.03 -20.19
N GLY A 94 13.79 18.11 -20.89
CA GLY A 94 12.40 18.44 -21.21
C GLY A 94 11.69 17.47 -22.16
N PRO A 95 10.37 17.67 -22.39
CA PRO A 95 9.54 16.76 -23.16
C PRO A 95 9.90 16.83 -24.65
N SER A 96 10.54 15.78 -25.17
CA SER A 96 10.63 15.55 -26.61
C SER A 96 9.35 14.88 -27.11
N VAL A 97 8.62 15.63 -27.92
CA VAL A 97 7.41 15.25 -28.65
C VAL A 97 7.61 13.99 -29.51
N SER A 98 6.59 13.14 -29.44
CA SER A 98 6.20 11.96 -30.23
C SER A 98 6.77 11.81 -31.65
N VAL A 99 7.00 10.55 -32.06
CA VAL A 99 6.56 10.05 -33.38
C VAL A 99 6.14 8.57 -33.25
N ARG A 100 4.90 8.29 -33.71
CA ARG A 100 4.30 6.97 -33.95
C ARG A 100 4.88 6.39 -35.24
N ASP A 101 4.97 5.06 -35.34
CA ASP A 101 4.84 4.37 -36.63
C ASP A 101 4.10 3.04 -36.43
N GLU A 102 3.00 2.89 -37.17
CA GLU A 102 2.27 1.66 -37.40
C GLU A 102 2.79 0.93 -38.65
N GLU A 103 2.44 -0.36 -38.76
CA GLU A 103 2.29 -1.21 -39.96
C GLU A 103 3.29 -2.35 -40.22
N GLY A 104 2.70 -3.53 -40.51
CA GLY A 104 3.32 -4.73 -41.12
C GLY A 104 2.64 -6.04 -40.66
N SER A 105 1.57 -6.56 -41.27
CA SER A 105 1.42 -7.26 -42.58
C SER A 105 1.63 -8.80 -42.54
N GLY A 106 0.54 -9.56 -42.82
CA GLY A 106 0.44 -10.92 -43.43
C GLY A 106 1.08 -12.14 -42.69
N CYS A 107 0.65 -13.41 -42.76
CA CYS A 107 -0.22 -14.18 -43.67
C CYS A 107 -0.44 -15.63 -43.11
N ARG A 108 -1.24 -16.44 -43.84
CA ARG A 108 -2.00 -17.68 -43.52
C ARG A 108 -1.23 -19.03 -43.39
N GLY A 109 -1.92 -20.03 -42.82
CA GLY A 109 -1.83 -21.50 -43.07
C GLY A 109 -2.40 -22.30 -41.88
N ASP A 110 -3.65 -22.82 -41.87
CA ASP A 110 -4.20 -24.10 -42.40
C ASP A 110 -3.39 -25.37 -42.06
N GLU A 111 -3.89 -26.24 -41.16
CA GLU A 111 -4.20 -27.66 -41.44
C GLU A 111 -4.54 -28.53 -40.19
N SER A 112 -5.72 -29.19 -40.27
CA SER A 112 -6.05 -30.59 -39.91
C SER A 112 -5.94 -31.17 -38.47
N GLY A 113 -7.12 -31.47 -37.88
CA GLY A 113 -7.58 -32.84 -37.60
C GLY A 113 -7.13 -33.58 -36.33
N MET A 114 -8.06 -33.77 -35.37
CA MET A 114 -8.37 -35.09 -34.78
C MET A 114 -9.60 -35.00 -33.86
N GLU A 115 -10.66 -35.69 -34.27
CA GLU A 115 -11.78 -36.12 -33.43
C GLU A 115 -11.38 -37.45 -32.77
N VAL A 116 -11.58 -37.57 -31.46
CA VAL A 116 -11.75 -38.85 -30.76
C VAL A 116 -12.72 -38.65 -29.60
N GLU A 117 -13.75 -39.48 -29.61
CA GLU A 117 -14.89 -39.55 -28.69
C GLU A 117 -14.53 -40.25 -27.37
N ASP A 118 -15.32 -39.91 -26.35
CA ASP A 118 -15.79 -40.68 -25.19
C ASP A 118 -14.78 -41.48 -24.34
N ASP A 119 -14.61 -41.02 -23.10
CA ASP A 119 -14.65 -41.93 -21.96
C ASP A 119 -15.39 -41.27 -20.78
N ASP A 120 -16.35 -42.04 -20.27
CA ASP A 120 -17.43 -41.71 -19.36
C ASP A 120 -16.95 -41.94 -17.92
N ASP A 121 -16.55 -40.89 -17.20
CA ASP A 121 -16.25 -40.95 -15.77
C ASP A 121 -17.26 -40.13 -14.97
N GLU A 122 -18.33 -40.81 -14.58
CA GLU A 122 -19.36 -40.42 -13.62
C GLU A 122 -18.74 -40.05 -12.25
N ALA A 123 -18.31 -38.80 -12.09
CA ALA A 123 -17.96 -38.21 -10.81
C ALA A 123 -19.00 -37.15 -10.41
N MET A 124 -19.97 -37.59 -9.60
CA MET A 124 -20.90 -36.82 -8.75
C MET A 124 -20.73 -35.29 -8.78
N VAL A 125 -21.51 -34.64 -9.66
CA VAL A 125 -21.71 -33.18 -9.64
C VAL A 125 -22.49 -32.82 -8.38
N LEU A 126 -21.78 -32.39 -7.33
CA LEU A 126 -22.40 -31.64 -6.24
C LEU A 126 -22.94 -30.33 -6.84
N PRO A 127 -24.25 -30.05 -6.75
CA PRO A 127 -24.79 -28.80 -7.26
C PRO A 127 -24.36 -27.68 -6.30
N SER A 128 -23.23 -27.05 -6.60
CA SER A 128 -22.81 -25.78 -5.99
C SER A 128 -23.79 -24.68 -6.39
N ARG A 129 -24.97 -24.68 -5.75
CA ARG A 129 -25.88 -23.56 -5.79
C ARG A 129 -25.25 -22.39 -5.02
N LEU A 130 -25.05 -21.30 -5.75
CA LEU A 130 -25.07 -19.91 -5.27
C LEU A 130 -23.82 -19.42 -4.52
N ASN A 131 -22.83 -18.91 -5.26
CA ASN A 131 -22.47 -17.49 -5.20
C ASN A 131 -21.39 -17.15 -6.24
N GLU A 132 -21.81 -16.96 -7.50
CA GLU A 132 -21.02 -16.37 -8.59
C GLU A 132 -20.83 -14.84 -8.43
N SER A 133 -20.77 -14.37 -7.17
CA SER A 133 -20.55 -12.96 -6.79
C SER A 133 -19.72 -12.82 -5.50
N ALA A 134 -19.24 -13.93 -4.93
CA ALA A 134 -18.23 -13.86 -3.88
C ALA A 134 -16.88 -13.59 -4.56
N LYS A 135 -16.54 -12.31 -4.74
CA LYS A 135 -15.18 -11.83 -5.06
C LYS A 135 -14.22 -12.67 -4.19
N THR A 136 -13.53 -13.65 -4.79
CA THR A 136 -12.75 -14.65 -4.05
C THR A 136 -11.60 -13.91 -3.40
N THR A 137 -11.77 -13.58 -2.12
CA THR A 137 -10.79 -12.83 -1.35
C THR A 137 -9.66 -13.80 -0.99
N TYR A 138 -8.57 -13.74 -1.74
CA TYR A 138 -7.37 -14.54 -1.50
C TYR A 138 -6.54 -13.87 -0.39
N GLY A 139 -6.91 -14.07 0.87
CA GLY A 139 -6.18 -13.51 2.00
C GLY A 139 -6.34 -12.00 2.17
N TYR A 140 -5.53 -11.44 3.06
CA TYR A 140 -5.55 -10.02 3.40
C TYR A 140 -4.14 -9.50 3.67
N VAL A 141 -3.98 -8.19 3.61
CA VAL A 141 -2.75 -7.50 3.97
C VAL A 141 -2.98 -6.73 5.26
N THR A 142 -2.01 -6.82 6.15
CA THR A 142 -1.92 -5.97 7.33
C THR A 142 -0.77 -5.00 7.12
N TYR A 143 -1.06 -3.71 7.22
CA TYR A 143 -0.07 -2.64 7.24
C TYR A 143 0.01 -2.07 8.65
N GLU A 144 1.22 -1.71 9.07
CA GLU A 144 1.46 -1.02 10.32
C GLU A 144 2.35 0.20 10.08
N ILE A 145 1.96 1.35 10.62
CA ILE A 145 2.71 2.60 10.50
C ILE A 145 3.31 2.89 11.88
N HIS A 146 4.64 2.82 11.95
CA HIS A 146 5.42 3.06 13.16
C HIS A 146 6.26 4.32 12.98
N LEU A 147 6.48 5.08 14.05
CA LEU A 147 7.46 6.16 14.03
C LEU A 147 8.87 5.55 14.10
N HIS A 148 9.72 5.83 13.10
CA HIS A 148 11.09 5.36 13.12
C HIS A 148 11.94 6.20 14.09
N PRO A 149 12.65 5.60 15.07
CA PRO A 149 13.35 6.34 16.12
C PRO A 149 14.47 7.24 15.58
N THR A 150 15.26 6.75 14.61
CA THR A 150 16.39 7.51 14.03
C THR A 150 15.95 8.61 13.06
N TYR A 151 15.08 8.30 12.10
CA TYR A 151 14.64 9.26 11.08
C TYR A 151 13.54 10.21 11.57
N GLN A 152 12.92 9.93 12.73
CA GLN A 152 11.78 10.68 13.25
C GLN A 152 10.69 10.87 12.18
N ALA A 153 10.47 9.85 11.36
CA ALA A 153 9.51 9.85 10.26
C ALA A 153 8.71 8.55 10.31
N PRO A 154 7.45 8.52 9.81
CA PRO A 154 6.70 7.29 9.76
C PRO A 154 7.33 6.26 8.82
N CYS A 155 7.22 5.00 9.19
CA CYS A 155 7.73 3.85 8.46
C CYS A 155 6.59 2.84 8.26
N LEU A 156 6.40 2.39 7.01
CA LEU A 156 5.32 1.48 6.64
C LEU A 156 5.82 0.04 6.68
N TRP A 157 5.29 -0.74 7.62
CA TRP A 157 5.49 -2.18 7.72
C TRP A 157 4.28 -2.91 7.15
N PHE A 158 4.47 -4.09 6.58
CA PHE A 158 3.35 -4.89 6.08
C PHE A 158 3.62 -6.38 6.02
N SER A 159 2.53 -7.15 6.15
CA SER A 159 2.53 -8.61 6.04
C SER A 159 1.33 -9.09 5.22
N LEU A 160 1.55 -10.11 4.40
CA LEU A 160 0.50 -10.84 3.70
C LEU A 160 0.02 -11.98 4.60
N ASN A 161 -1.29 -12.21 4.65
CA ASN A 161 -1.90 -13.20 5.53
C ASN A 161 -3.01 -13.98 4.82
N GLY A 162 -3.22 -15.23 5.23
CA GLY A 162 -4.31 -16.07 4.68
C GLY A 162 -4.14 -16.42 3.20
N LEU A 163 -2.89 -16.48 2.73
CA LEU A 163 -2.57 -16.94 1.37
C LEU A 163 -2.73 -18.46 1.26
N PRO A 164 -2.95 -18.99 0.04
CA PRO A 164 -2.94 -20.42 -0.24
C PRO A 164 -1.65 -21.13 0.22
N ALA A 165 -1.73 -22.44 0.48
CA ALA A 165 -0.59 -23.21 1.02
C ALA A 165 0.61 -23.30 0.08
N ASP A 166 0.38 -23.16 -1.22
CA ASP A 166 1.39 -23.09 -2.28
C ASP A 166 2.11 -21.73 -2.35
N GLU A 167 1.64 -20.74 -1.59
CA GLU A 167 2.17 -19.39 -1.65
C GLU A 167 2.72 -18.89 -0.30
N PRO A 168 4.05 -18.75 -0.17
CA PRO A 168 4.65 -18.23 1.04
C PRO A 168 4.34 -16.73 1.21
N ALA A 169 3.82 -16.37 2.39
CA ALA A 169 3.51 -15.01 2.78
C ALA A 169 4.74 -14.10 2.94
N PHE A 170 5.86 -14.67 3.40
CA PHE A 170 7.14 -13.98 3.51
C PHE A 170 8.02 -14.30 2.29
N ASN A 171 7.59 -13.82 1.12
CA ASN A 171 8.34 -13.92 -0.12
C ASN A 171 8.18 -12.62 -0.91
N ILE A 172 9.30 -12.04 -1.35
CA ILE A 172 9.31 -10.80 -2.11
C ILE A 172 8.59 -10.95 -3.46
N ASP A 173 8.70 -12.08 -4.15
CA ASP A 173 8.02 -12.32 -5.43
C ASP A 173 6.50 -12.32 -5.26
N THR A 174 6.01 -12.87 -4.14
CA THR A 174 4.61 -12.84 -3.73
C THR A 174 4.13 -11.39 -3.51
N VAL A 175 4.95 -10.56 -2.85
CA VAL A 175 4.67 -9.11 -2.68
C VAL A 175 4.59 -8.41 -4.03
N PHE A 176 5.57 -8.61 -4.91
CA PHE A 176 5.56 -8.01 -6.24
C PHE A 176 4.37 -8.47 -7.08
N ARG A 177 3.94 -9.72 -6.95
CA ARG A 177 2.81 -10.24 -7.73
C ARG A 177 1.46 -9.76 -7.23
N ARG A 178 1.26 -9.65 -5.91
CA ARG A 178 -0.06 -9.38 -5.31
C ARG A 178 -0.24 -7.95 -4.80
N LEU A 179 0.84 -7.24 -4.51
CA LEU A 179 0.81 -5.98 -3.78
C LEU A 179 1.36 -4.79 -4.55
N VAL A 180 2.36 -5.00 -5.40
CA VAL A 180 2.99 -3.90 -6.13
C VAL A 180 2.27 -3.73 -7.47
N PRO A 181 1.64 -2.57 -7.76
CA PRO A 181 1.06 -2.30 -9.07
C PRO A 181 2.14 -2.31 -10.17
N ASP A 182 1.79 -2.70 -11.39
CA ASP A 182 2.75 -2.91 -12.50
C ASP A 182 3.63 -1.68 -12.75
N GLN A 183 3.05 -0.47 -12.72
CA GLN A 183 3.78 0.80 -12.89
C GLN A 183 4.91 1.01 -11.88
N PHE A 184 4.78 0.48 -10.66
CA PHE A 184 5.80 0.60 -9.63
C PHE A 184 6.82 -0.53 -9.71
N LYS A 185 6.50 -1.68 -10.31
CA LYS A 185 7.38 -2.88 -10.31
C LYS A 185 8.73 -2.58 -10.91
N ASP A 186 8.78 -1.89 -12.04
CA ASP A 186 10.04 -1.63 -12.72
C ASP A 186 10.91 -0.62 -11.96
N GLY A 187 10.33 0.43 -11.37
CA GLY A 187 11.05 1.35 -10.49
C GLY A 187 11.61 0.64 -9.26
N LEU A 188 10.78 -0.21 -8.63
CA LEU A 188 11.14 -1.01 -7.47
C LEU A 188 12.22 -2.06 -7.79
N ARG A 189 12.20 -2.65 -9.00
CA ARG A 189 13.20 -3.63 -9.46
C ARG A 189 14.51 -2.98 -9.89
N ARG A 190 14.44 -1.86 -10.63
CA ARG A 190 15.63 -1.12 -11.13
C ARG A 190 16.44 -0.51 -9.99
N ALA A 191 15.79 -0.13 -8.89
CA ALA A 191 16.46 0.35 -7.69
C ALA A 191 17.18 -0.75 -6.86
N GLY A 192 17.30 -1.98 -7.38
CA GLY A 192 18.28 -3.02 -7.00
C GLY A 192 18.53 -3.22 -5.50
N SER A 193 17.98 -4.28 -4.88
CA SER A 193 18.04 -4.59 -3.42
C SER A 193 17.52 -3.48 -2.47
N VAL A 194 17.34 -2.26 -2.95
CA VAL A 194 16.88 -1.04 -2.27
C VAL A 194 15.76 -0.41 -3.11
N GLY A 195 14.84 -1.24 -3.54
CA GLY A 195 13.60 -0.82 -4.20
C GLY A 195 12.58 -0.28 -3.23
N GLY A 196 12.96 0.54 -2.25
CA GLY A 196 12.06 1.00 -1.18
C GLY A 196 11.56 -0.10 -0.23
N ILE A 197 11.20 -1.30 -0.70
CA ILE A 197 10.77 -2.44 0.12
C ILE A 197 12.00 -3.25 0.56
N SER A 198 12.09 -3.48 1.86
CA SER A 198 13.09 -4.31 2.52
C SER A 198 12.42 -5.26 3.50
N ALA A 199 13.18 -6.18 4.09
CA ALA A 199 12.67 -7.10 5.09
C ALA A 199 13.57 -7.08 6.33
N ASP A 200 12.96 -6.97 7.50
CA ASP A 200 13.65 -6.97 8.80
C ASP A 200 12.68 -7.49 9.88
N TYR A 201 13.12 -7.53 11.13
CA TYR A 201 12.31 -7.92 12.27
C TYR A 201 11.37 -6.78 12.68
N HIS A 202 10.09 -7.09 12.79
CA HIS A 202 9.06 -6.13 13.19
C HIS A 202 9.37 -5.50 14.56
N PRO A 203 9.26 -4.16 14.73
CA PRO A 203 9.77 -3.45 15.91
C PRO A 203 9.09 -3.85 17.23
N ILE A 204 7.83 -4.32 17.17
CA ILE A 204 7.08 -4.73 18.36
C ILE A 204 7.11 -6.24 18.56
N THR A 205 6.94 -7.02 17.49
CA THR A 205 6.69 -8.47 17.60
C THR A 205 7.94 -9.30 17.38
N GLY A 206 9.00 -8.73 16.79
CA GLY A 206 10.24 -9.43 16.46
C GLY A 206 10.08 -10.49 15.36
N VAL A 207 8.96 -10.50 14.62
CA VAL A 207 8.72 -11.45 13.53
C VAL A 207 9.23 -10.86 12.21
N PRO A 208 9.90 -11.63 11.32
CA PRO A 208 10.31 -11.16 10.00
C PRO A 208 9.12 -10.59 9.20
N THR A 209 9.23 -9.33 8.78
CA THR A 209 8.16 -8.56 8.14
C THR A 209 8.76 -7.63 7.08
N PHE A 210 8.00 -7.31 6.04
CA PHE A 210 8.43 -6.33 5.04
C PHE A 210 8.18 -4.91 5.52
N PHE A 211 9.00 -3.97 5.07
CA PHE A 211 8.80 -2.56 5.32
C PHE A 211 9.27 -1.70 4.15
N VAL A 212 8.71 -0.49 4.04
CA VAL A 212 9.17 0.53 3.10
C VAL A 212 10.16 1.45 3.82
N HIS A 213 11.39 1.52 3.31
CA HIS A 213 12.50 2.26 3.90
C HIS A 213 12.21 3.78 3.88
N PRO A 214 12.33 4.48 5.03
CA PRO A 214 11.89 5.87 5.14
C PRO A 214 12.88 6.91 4.57
N CYS A 215 14.08 6.50 4.12
CA CYS A 215 15.16 7.45 3.79
C CYS A 215 14.83 8.51 2.74
N LEU A 216 14.04 8.16 1.71
CA LEU A 216 13.65 9.10 0.65
C LEU A 216 12.31 9.79 0.94
N LEU A 217 11.56 9.32 1.94
CA LEU A 217 10.24 9.86 2.25
C LEU A 217 10.32 11.20 2.96
N GLY A 218 11.36 11.43 3.76
CA GLY A 218 11.56 12.72 4.42
C GLY A 218 11.78 13.86 3.42
N GLU A 219 12.67 13.62 2.44
CA GLU A 219 12.90 14.57 1.35
C GLU A 219 11.65 14.76 0.48
N ALA A 220 10.93 13.68 0.16
CA ALA A 220 9.68 13.79 -0.59
C ALA A 220 8.62 14.64 0.14
N MET A 221 8.47 14.47 1.46
CA MET A 221 7.59 15.29 2.28
C MET A 221 8.00 16.78 2.23
N SER A 222 9.30 17.09 2.19
CA SER A 222 9.79 18.48 2.16
C SER A 222 9.28 19.30 0.96
N THR A 223 8.82 18.65 -0.11
CA THR A 223 8.24 19.31 -1.29
C THR A 223 6.83 19.86 -1.05
N PHE A 224 6.14 19.41 -0.01
CA PHE A 224 4.79 19.87 0.34
C PHE A 224 4.89 21.02 1.35
N GLU A 225 4.33 22.17 0.97
CA GLU A 225 4.23 23.34 1.84
C GLU A 225 2.96 23.28 2.71
N ASN A 226 3.02 23.88 3.90
CA ASN A 226 1.86 24.07 4.80
C ASN A 226 1.15 22.78 5.24
N VAL A 227 1.87 21.67 5.35
CA VAL A 227 1.35 20.42 5.92
C VAL A 227 1.13 20.61 7.43
N SER A 228 -0.12 20.44 7.88
CA SER A 228 -0.47 20.45 9.30
C SER A 228 -0.39 19.05 9.89
N ILE A 229 -0.38 18.94 11.21
CA ILE A 229 -0.41 17.64 11.89
C ILE A 229 -1.62 16.78 11.46
N GLU A 230 -2.75 17.43 11.15
CA GLU A 230 -3.99 16.75 10.82
C GLU A 230 -3.96 16.10 9.43
N THR A 231 -3.18 16.68 8.51
CA THR A 231 -3.07 16.22 7.11
C THR A 231 -1.79 15.44 6.85
N TYR A 232 -0.80 15.53 7.75
CA TYR A 232 0.52 14.91 7.58
C TYR A 232 0.44 13.44 7.16
N LEU A 233 -0.28 12.60 7.90
CA LEU A 233 -0.33 11.17 7.60
C LEU A 233 -1.12 10.84 6.32
N MET A 234 -2.06 11.70 5.90
CA MET A 234 -2.74 11.50 4.62
C MET A 234 -1.81 11.82 3.45
N VAL A 235 -1.04 12.91 3.54
CA VAL A 235 -0.03 13.28 2.54
C VAL A 235 1.04 12.20 2.47
N TRP A 236 1.57 11.78 3.63
CA TRP A 236 2.56 10.71 3.71
C TRP A 236 2.05 9.39 3.12
N LEU A 237 0.80 8.98 3.42
CA LEU A 237 0.18 7.79 2.83
C LEU A 237 0.01 7.92 1.31
N GLY A 238 -0.27 9.11 0.79
CA GLY A 238 -0.33 9.36 -0.65
C GLY A 238 1.01 9.14 -1.36
N LEU A 239 2.14 9.42 -0.68
CA LEU A 239 3.47 9.20 -1.23
C LEU A 239 3.91 7.73 -1.16
N VAL A 240 3.77 7.10 0.00
CA VAL A 240 4.31 5.75 0.23
C VAL A 240 3.32 4.65 -0.11
N GLY A 241 2.03 4.90 0.03
CA GLY A 241 1.02 3.84 -0.02
C GLY A 241 0.90 3.20 -1.40
N GLY A 242 1.07 3.99 -2.47
CA GLY A 242 0.92 3.53 -3.84
C GLY A 242 1.85 2.38 -4.24
N CYS A 243 3.09 2.36 -3.73
CA CYS A 243 4.07 1.32 -4.08
C CYS A 243 3.70 -0.06 -3.52
N VAL A 244 2.80 -0.12 -2.54
CA VAL A 244 2.29 -1.35 -1.92
C VAL A 244 0.76 -1.42 -1.96
N SER A 245 0.14 -0.75 -2.94
CA SER A 245 -1.31 -0.68 -3.14
C SER A 245 -2.12 -0.38 -1.86
N LEU A 246 -1.57 0.46 -0.99
CA LEU A 246 -2.27 1.05 0.15
C LEU A 246 -2.78 2.43 -0.25
N TRP A 247 -4.06 2.51 -0.58
CA TRP A 247 -4.71 3.78 -0.92
C TRP A 247 -5.64 4.21 0.20
N VAL A 248 -5.64 5.52 0.50
CA VAL A 248 -6.60 6.13 1.41
C VAL A 248 -7.94 6.24 0.69
N PRO A 249 -9.06 5.75 1.26
CA PRO A 249 -10.38 5.93 0.67
C PRO A 249 -10.67 7.41 0.36
N LYS A 250 -11.16 7.71 -0.85
CA LYS A 250 -11.47 9.08 -1.27
C LYS A 250 -12.46 9.77 -0.35
N GLU A 251 -13.37 9.01 0.25
CA GLU A 251 -14.37 9.49 1.22
C GLU A 251 -13.73 10.04 2.52
N MET A 252 -12.46 9.71 2.81
CA MET A 252 -11.70 10.33 3.90
C MET A 252 -11.07 11.66 3.51
N ALA A 253 -10.91 11.92 2.20
CA ALA A 253 -10.41 13.19 1.67
C ALA A 253 -11.53 14.18 1.37
N LEU A 254 -12.77 13.71 1.20
CA LEU A 254 -13.95 14.56 1.07
C LEU A 254 -14.26 15.20 2.43
N GLU A 255 -14.30 16.53 2.47
CA GLU A 255 -14.82 17.23 3.64
C GLU A 255 -16.29 16.82 3.85
N PRO A 256 -16.72 16.58 5.10
CA PRO A 256 -18.11 16.24 5.36
C PRO A 256 -19.00 17.38 4.84
N SER A 257 -19.82 17.07 3.84
CA SER A 257 -20.86 17.97 3.36
C SER A 257 -21.69 18.41 4.57
N SER A 258 -21.55 19.67 4.95
CA SER A 258 -22.25 20.29 6.09
C SER A 258 -23.75 20.37 5.87
#